data_AF-A0A932QJ24-F1
#
_entry.id   AF-A0A932QJ24-F1
#
_cell.length_a   1.000
_cell.length_b   1.000
_cell.length_c   1.000
_cell.angle_alpha   90.00
_cell.angle_beta   90.00
_cell.angle_gamma   90.00
#
_symmetry.space_group_name_H-M   'P 1'
#
loop_
_entity.id
_entity.type
_entity.pdbx_description
1 polymer ?
#
loop_
_entity_poly.entity_id
_entity_poly.type
_entity_poly.pdbx_seq_one_letter_code
_entity_poly.pdbx_strand_id
1 'polypeptide(L)'
;MISTLLIVGAGALLFFLLFSLRILQEYERGVIFFLGRCTGVRGPGVIILLPLVETMTKISLRTVTMDIPSQKIITKDNVSIDIAAVAYYHIIDPQKSVLSIESVDYAVNQISQTTVRNVVGQFMLDQLLSKTKDINTQIKNVIDEHTEPWGAQVTAVEIKDITLPDNMQRAMAKEAEAERERRAKIVAAEGEFQAAKRLGDAADLISRHPVSLQLRTLQTMAEIATEKNSTIIFPAQFMTTVQEALKMIKIDSKG
;
A
#
# COMPACT_ATOMS: atom_id res chain seq x y z
N MET A 1 36.79 -55.95 33.99
CA MET A 1 35.32 -55.95 34.09
C MET A 1 34.78 -54.68 34.73
N ILE A 2 35.25 -54.27 35.93
CA ILE A 2 34.74 -53.05 36.61
C ILE A 2 35.09 -51.77 35.83
N SER A 3 36.33 -51.65 35.32
CA SER A 3 36.78 -50.51 34.51
C SER A 3 35.99 -50.37 33.19
N THR A 4 35.76 -51.47 32.49
CA THR A 4 34.94 -51.51 31.27
C THR A 4 33.48 -51.13 31.55
N LEU A 5 32.91 -51.54 32.67
CA LEU A 5 31.53 -51.17 33.05
C LEU A 5 31.42 -49.68 33.38
N LEU A 6 32.42 -49.11 34.07
CA LEU A 6 32.50 -47.68 34.36
C LEU A 6 32.64 -46.82 33.10
N ILE A 7 33.45 -47.26 32.13
CA ILE A 7 33.63 -46.54 30.85
C ILE A 7 32.33 -46.55 30.03
N VAL A 8 31.64 -47.69 29.98
CA VAL A 8 30.35 -47.82 29.27
C VAL A 8 29.27 -46.97 29.96
N GLY A 9 29.20 -46.99 31.30
CA GLY A 9 28.26 -46.17 32.06
C GLY A 9 28.52 -44.67 31.89
N ALA A 10 29.78 -44.24 31.93
CA ALA A 10 30.15 -42.84 31.69
C ALA A 10 29.85 -42.39 30.26
N GLY A 11 30.10 -43.26 29.26
CA GLY A 11 29.76 -43.00 27.86
C GLY A 11 28.25 -42.87 27.64
N ALA A 12 27.44 -43.74 28.26
CA ALA A 12 25.98 -43.65 28.21
C ALA A 12 25.44 -42.39 28.88
N LEU A 13 26.00 -41.99 30.03
CA LEU A 13 25.64 -40.75 30.71
C LEU A 13 25.97 -39.52 29.86
N LEU A 14 27.18 -39.47 29.28
CA LEU A 14 27.61 -38.38 28.40
C LEU A 14 26.72 -38.29 27.16
N PHE A 15 26.36 -39.43 26.56
CA PHE A 15 25.46 -39.49 25.43
C PHE A 15 24.07 -38.95 25.79
N PHE A 16 23.53 -39.35 26.95
CA PHE A 16 22.23 -38.87 27.43
C PHE A 16 22.23 -37.35 27.66
N LEU A 17 23.31 -36.81 28.21
CA LEU A 17 23.47 -35.39 28.51
C LEU A 17 23.60 -34.55 27.21
N LEU A 18 24.32 -35.06 26.21
CA LEU A 18 24.41 -34.44 24.89
C LEU A 18 23.06 -34.47 24.15
N PHE A 19 22.32 -35.57 24.22
CA PHE A 19 21.00 -35.70 23.56
C PHE A 19 19.91 -34.87 24.25
N SER A 20 20.08 -34.61 25.54
CA SER A 20 19.17 -33.82 26.36
C SER A 20 19.24 -32.32 26.05
N LEU A 21 20.38 -31.85 25.54
CA LEU A 21 20.61 -30.43 25.29
C LEU A 21 19.96 -30.01 23.96
N ARG A 22 18.92 -29.16 24.03
CA ARG A 22 18.30 -28.55 22.86
C ARG A 22 18.40 -27.04 22.90
N ILE A 23 18.61 -26.46 21.72
CA ILE A 23 18.70 -25.02 21.53
C ILE A 23 17.43 -24.54 20.83
N LEU A 24 16.77 -23.56 21.44
CA LEU A 24 15.65 -22.82 20.88
C LEU A 24 16.14 -21.43 20.46
N GLN A 25 15.77 -21.02 19.26
CA GLN A 25 16.10 -19.69 18.74
C GLN A 25 15.19 -18.63 19.39
N GLU A 26 15.60 -17.36 19.34
CA GLU A 26 14.90 -16.25 20.01
C GLU A 26 13.41 -16.14 19.64
N TYR A 27 13.09 -16.45 18.39
CA TYR A 27 11.74 -16.41 17.82
C TYR A 27 10.97 -17.73 17.97
N GLU A 28 11.57 -18.77 18.54
CA GLU A 28 10.92 -20.05 18.80
C GLU A 28 10.50 -20.16 20.26
N ARG A 29 9.42 -20.90 20.51
CA ARG A 29 9.00 -21.34 21.83
C ARG A 29 8.78 -22.85 21.82
N GLY A 30 9.21 -23.51 22.88
CA GLY A 30 9.03 -24.95 23.05
C GLY A 30 7.85 -25.23 23.98
N VAL A 31 6.82 -25.91 23.48
CA VAL A 31 5.76 -26.47 24.33
C VAL A 31 6.20 -27.87 24.75
N ILE A 32 6.36 -28.09 26.05
CA ILE A 32 6.88 -29.35 26.59
C ILE A 32 5.75 -30.21 27.15
N PHE A 33 5.74 -31.46 26.72
CA PHE A 33 4.88 -32.51 27.24
C PHE A 33 5.70 -33.49 28.07
N PHE A 34 5.26 -33.72 29.30
CA PHE A 34 5.81 -34.76 30.17
C PHE A 34 4.80 -35.90 30.24
N LEU A 35 5.13 -37.08 29.70
CA LEU A 35 4.23 -38.23 29.62
C LEU A 35 2.81 -37.87 29.10
N GLY A 36 2.75 -36.98 28.11
CA GLY A 36 1.50 -36.51 27.50
C GLY A 36 0.78 -35.37 28.23
N ARG A 37 1.24 -34.92 29.40
CA ARG A 37 0.72 -33.71 30.07
C ARG A 37 1.53 -32.48 29.67
N CYS A 38 0.85 -31.39 29.30
CA CYS A 38 1.50 -30.11 29.03
C CYS A 38 2.04 -29.52 30.34
N THR A 39 3.36 -29.42 30.46
CA THR A 39 4.04 -28.81 31.61
C THR A 39 4.19 -27.30 31.48
N GLY A 40 4.09 -26.76 30.25
CA GLY A 40 4.14 -25.33 29.97
C GLY A 40 5.04 -24.99 28.78
N VAL A 41 5.19 -23.67 28.56
CA VAL A 41 6.02 -23.10 27.49
C VAL A 41 7.39 -22.73 28.05
N ARG A 42 8.46 -23.10 27.34
CA ARG A 42 9.82 -22.62 27.63
C ARG A 42 10.25 -21.54 26.63
N GLY A 43 10.97 -20.55 27.17
CA GLY A 43 11.58 -19.45 26.42
C GLY A 43 12.78 -19.87 25.55
N PRO A 44 13.42 -18.91 24.88
CA PRO A 44 14.56 -19.19 24.00
C PRO A 44 15.81 -19.53 24.82
N GLY A 45 16.79 -20.16 24.17
CA GLY A 45 18.07 -20.55 24.78
C GLY A 45 18.26 -22.06 24.92
N VAL A 46 19.18 -22.45 25.81
CA VAL A 46 19.54 -23.84 26.07
C VAL A 46 18.55 -24.44 27.06
N ILE A 47 17.85 -25.49 26.63
CA ILE A 47 16.90 -26.23 27.45
C ILE A 47 17.36 -27.68 27.53
N ILE A 48 17.31 -28.21 28.74
CA ILE A 48 17.63 -29.60 29.05
C ILE A 48 16.29 -30.34 29.05
N LEU A 49 16.11 -31.24 28.07
CA LEU A 49 14.95 -32.12 27.94
C LEU A 49 15.35 -33.53 28.30
N LEU A 50 14.57 -34.23 29.11
CA LEU A 50 14.81 -35.65 29.39
C LEU A 50 14.40 -36.50 28.18
N PRO A 51 15.35 -37.06 27.39
CA PRO A 51 14.98 -37.91 26.26
C PRO A 51 14.22 -39.15 26.78
N LEU A 52 13.20 -39.59 26.04
CA LEU A 52 12.13 -40.57 26.37
C LEU A 52 10.90 -40.03 27.11
N VAL A 53 11.05 -39.21 28.15
CA VAL A 53 9.92 -38.85 29.02
C VAL A 53 9.28 -37.52 28.61
N GLU A 54 10.11 -36.61 28.09
CA GLU A 54 9.70 -35.28 27.65
C GLU A 54 9.72 -35.19 26.13
N THR A 55 8.64 -34.70 25.55
CA THR A 55 8.57 -34.31 24.14
C THR A 55 8.37 -32.80 24.03
N MET A 56 8.93 -32.19 22.99
CA MET A 56 8.84 -30.75 22.77
C MET A 56 8.40 -30.45 21.35
N THR A 57 7.35 -29.64 21.23
CA THR A 57 6.90 -29.07 19.95
C THR A 57 7.42 -27.64 19.85
N LYS A 58 8.15 -27.34 18.77
CA LYS A 58 8.68 -26.00 18.49
C LYS A 58 7.65 -25.19 17.71
N ILE A 59 7.42 -23.96 18.14
CA ILE A 59 6.50 -23.04 17.48
C ILE A 59 7.21 -21.72 17.25
N SER A 60 7.09 -21.18 16.04
CA SER A 60 7.59 -19.86 15.68
C SER A 60 6.59 -18.79 16.07
N LEU A 61 7.09 -17.70 16.68
CA LEU A 61 6.32 -16.50 17.01
C LEU A 61 6.31 -15.47 15.88
N ARG A 62 6.99 -15.75 14.76
CA ARG A 62 7.08 -14.80 13.64
C ARG A 62 5.73 -14.63 12.94
N THR A 63 5.55 -13.47 12.33
CA THR A 63 4.46 -13.25 11.38
C THR A 63 4.63 -14.17 10.18
N VAL A 64 3.59 -14.95 9.91
CA VAL A 64 3.45 -15.81 8.74
C VAL A 64 2.50 -15.13 7.77
N THR A 65 2.86 -15.18 6.49
CA THR A 65 2.01 -14.75 5.39
C THR A 65 1.26 -15.95 4.87
N MET A 66 -0.07 -15.84 4.79
CA MET A 66 -0.96 -16.89 4.32
C MET A 66 -1.77 -16.37 3.13
N ASP A 67 -1.57 -17.00 1.98
CA ASP A 67 -2.34 -16.71 0.77
C ASP A 67 -3.73 -17.35 0.87
N ILE A 68 -4.76 -16.55 0.63
CA ILE A 68 -6.14 -17.00 0.51
C ILE A 68 -6.41 -17.21 -0.98
N PRO A 69 -6.71 -18.44 -1.42
CA PRO A 69 -6.89 -18.74 -2.84
C PRO A 69 -8.06 -17.96 -3.42
N SER A 70 -7.98 -17.68 -4.73
CA SER A 70 -9.03 -16.95 -5.42
C SER A 70 -10.37 -17.68 -5.36
N GLN A 71 -11.43 -16.96 -5.04
CA GLN A 71 -12.79 -17.50 -4.95
C GLN A 71 -13.78 -16.70 -5.77
N LYS A 72 -14.66 -17.42 -6.47
CA LYS A 72 -15.80 -16.84 -7.16
C LYS A 72 -16.90 -16.49 -6.15
N ILE A 73 -17.19 -15.21 -6.03
CA ILE A 73 -18.16 -14.64 -5.08
C ILE A 73 -19.15 -13.76 -5.85
N ILE A 74 -20.42 -13.78 -5.43
CA ILE A 74 -21.44 -12.86 -5.95
C ILE A 74 -21.57 -11.73 -4.92
N THR A 75 -21.41 -10.50 -5.38
CA THR A 75 -21.56 -9.29 -4.57
C THR A 75 -23.03 -8.95 -4.33
N LYS A 76 -23.31 -7.97 -3.46
CA LYS A 76 -24.66 -7.53 -3.11
C LYS A 76 -25.47 -6.99 -4.30
N ASP A 77 -24.78 -6.47 -5.31
CA ASP A 77 -25.33 -5.97 -6.58
C ASP A 77 -25.36 -7.03 -7.69
N ASN A 78 -25.27 -8.32 -7.32
CA ASN A 78 -25.36 -9.47 -8.22
C ASN A 78 -24.24 -9.54 -9.29
N VAL A 79 -23.06 -8.99 -9.00
CA VAL A 79 -21.89 -9.15 -9.87
C VAL A 79 -21.07 -10.35 -9.42
N SER A 80 -20.79 -11.27 -10.34
CA SER A 80 -19.84 -12.36 -10.09
C SER A 80 -18.41 -11.85 -10.24
N ILE A 81 -17.59 -11.96 -9.20
CA ILE A 81 -16.19 -11.57 -9.21
C ILE A 81 -15.32 -12.69 -8.60
N ASP A 82 -14.06 -12.75 -9.00
CA ASP A 82 -13.07 -13.63 -8.36
C ASP A 82 -12.15 -12.80 -7.47
N ILE A 83 -12.07 -13.13 -6.19
CA ILE A 83 -11.28 -12.39 -5.19
C ILE A 83 -10.20 -13.26 -4.59
N ALA A 84 -8.97 -12.75 -4.58
CA ALA A 84 -7.84 -13.28 -3.84
C ALA A 84 -7.43 -12.30 -2.74
N ALA A 85 -6.93 -12.83 -1.62
CA ALA A 85 -6.51 -12.03 -0.47
C ALA A 85 -5.30 -12.67 0.21
N VAL A 86 -4.65 -11.92 1.10
CA VAL A 86 -3.53 -12.37 1.93
C VAL A 86 -3.82 -12.00 3.38
N ALA A 87 -3.57 -12.93 4.29
CA ALA A 87 -3.63 -12.69 5.73
C ALA A 87 -2.23 -12.80 6.34
N TYR A 88 -1.94 -11.89 7.26
CA TYR A 88 -0.73 -11.90 8.08
C TYR A 88 -1.13 -12.20 9.52
N TYR A 89 -0.58 -13.26 10.10
CA TYR A 89 -0.87 -13.64 11.47
C TYR A 89 0.40 -14.13 12.17
N HIS A 90 0.39 -14.12 13.49
CA HIS A 90 1.45 -14.72 14.30
C HIS A 90 0.87 -15.40 15.53
N ILE A 91 1.65 -16.28 16.15
CA ILE A 91 1.24 -16.97 17.38
C ILE A 91 1.67 -16.14 18.57
N ILE A 92 0.72 -15.80 19.45
CA ILE A 92 0.96 -15.12 20.73
C ILE A 92 1.10 -16.13 21.85
N ASP A 93 0.23 -17.15 21.86
CA ASP A 93 0.21 -18.19 22.88
C ASP A 93 0.54 -19.56 22.27
N PRO A 94 1.81 -19.98 22.36
CA PRO A 94 2.26 -21.27 21.85
C PRO A 94 1.53 -22.45 22.48
N GLN A 95 1.17 -22.35 23.77
CA GLN A 95 0.49 -23.45 24.45
C GLN A 95 -0.91 -23.67 23.88
N LYS A 96 -1.69 -22.60 23.71
CA LYS A 96 -3.00 -22.68 23.05
C LYS A 96 -2.88 -23.16 21.62
N SER A 97 -1.86 -22.72 20.88
CA SER A 97 -1.69 -23.09 19.47
C SER A 97 -1.51 -24.60 19.23
N VAL A 98 -0.97 -25.33 20.21
CA VAL A 98 -0.78 -26.78 20.11
C VAL A 98 -1.90 -27.56 20.79
N LEU A 99 -2.50 -27.03 21.84
CA LEU A 99 -3.52 -27.75 22.60
C LEU A 99 -4.95 -27.54 22.06
N SER A 100 -5.25 -26.36 21.54
CA SER A 100 -6.61 -25.99 21.14
C SER A 100 -6.98 -26.47 19.74
N ILE A 101 -6.01 -26.64 18.84
CA ILE A 101 -6.26 -27.04 17.46
C ILE A 101 -5.09 -27.84 16.87
N GLU A 102 -5.38 -28.75 15.95
CA GLU A 102 -4.37 -29.62 15.32
C GLU A 102 -3.41 -28.84 14.43
N SER A 103 -3.93 -27.97 13.56
CA SER A 103 -3.15 -27.11 12.69
C SER A 103 -3.76 -25.71 12.64
N VAL A 104 -3.06 -24.76 13.23
CA VAL A 104 -3.44 -23.34 13.21
C VAL A 104 -3.47 -22.82 11.77
N ASP A 105 -2.44 -23.14 10.98
CA ASP A 105 -2.33 -22.67 9.59
C ASP A 105 -3.55 -23.09 8.74
N TYR A 106 -3.90 -24.38 8.80
CA TYR A 106 -5.05 -24.91 8.07
C TYR A 106 -6.36 -24.29 8.53
N ALA A 107 -6.55 -24.15 9.85
CA ALA A 107 -7.78 -23.61 10.42
C ALA A 107 -7.96 -22.12 10.11
N VAL A 108 -6.89 -21.32 10.23
CA VAL A 108 -6.88 -19.90 9.87
C VAL A 108 -7.18 -19.75 8.38
N ASN A 109 -6.62 -20.60 7.51
CA ASN A 109 -6.91 -20.59 6.08
C ASN A 109 -8.40 -20.84 5.80
N GLN A 110 -8.97 -21.88 6.41
CA GLN A 110 -10.37 -22.24 6.21
C GLN A 110 -11.34 -21.15 6.69
N ILE A 111 -11.06 -20.55 7.85
CA ILE A 111 -11.85 -19.42 8.36
C ILE A 111 -11.71 -18.22 7.44
N SER A 112 -10.48 -17.90 7.03
CA SER A 112 -10.22 -16.75 6.16
C SER A 112 -10.97 -16.88 4.83
N GLN A 113 -10.96 -18.06 4.23
CA GLN A 113 -11.72 -18.35 3.01
C GLN A 113 -13.23 -18.14 3.20
N THR A 114 -13.78 -18.59 4.33
CA THR A 114 -15.22 -18.47 4.62
C THR A 114 -15.59 -17.02 4.94
N THR A 115 -14.76 -16.32 5.70
CA THR A 115 -14.96 -14.92 6.07
C THR A 115 -14.84 -13.98 4.88
N VAL A 116 -13.83 -14.15 4.02
CA VAL A 116 -13.70 -13.37 2.78
C VAL A 116 -14.98 -13.52 1.95
N ARG A 117 -15.45 -14.75 1.73
CA ARG A 117 -16.70 -15.01 0.99
C ARG A 117 -17.90 -14.29 1.62
N ASN A 118 -18.08 -14.42 2.92
CA ASN A 118 -19.25 -13.90 3.61
C ASN A 118 -19.25 -12.36 3.70
N VAL A 119 -18.11 -11.76 4.00
CA VAL A 119 -17.99 -10.30 4.15
C VAL A 119 -18.10 -9.63 2.78
N VAL A 120 -17.33 -10.10 1.79
CA VAL A 120 -17.36 -9.54 0.42
C VAL A 120 -18.77 -9.58 -0.17
N GLY A 121 -19.53 -10.67 0.02
CA GLY A 121 -20.89 -10.79 -0.48
C GLY A 121 -21.88 -9.76 0.08
N GLN A 122 -21.54 -9.10 1.19
CA GLN A 122 -22.37 -8.04 1.80
C GLN A 122 -22.12 -6.65 1.19
N PHE A 123 -21.03 -6.48 0.43
CA PHE A 123 -20.65 -5.22 -0.20
C PHE A 123 -21.04 -5.18 -1.67
N MET A 124 -21.24 -3.96 -2.18
CA MET A 124 -21.39 -3.70 -3.61
C MET A 124 -20.01 -3.68 -4.29
N LEU A 125 -19.96 -3.91 -5.60
CA LEU A 125 -18.72 -3.89 -6.37
C LEU A 125 -17.93 -2.58 -6.22
N ASP A 126 -18.62 -1.43 -6.32
CA ASP A 126 -17.98 -0.12 -6.19
C ASP A 126 -17.32 0.07 -4.81
N GLN A 127 -17.93 -0.46 -3.75
CA GLN A 127 -17.37 -0.40 -2.40
C GLN A 127 -16.13 -1.29 -2.28
N LEU A 128 -16.12 -2.45 -2.94
CA LEU A 128 -14.96 -3.34 -2.98
C LEU A 128 -13.76 -2.71 -3.71
N LEU A 129 -14.02 -1.84 -4.68
CA LEU A 129 -12.97 -1.12 -5.42
C LEU A 129 -12.51 0.17 -4.73
N SER A 130 -13.42 0.89 -4.05
CA SER A 130 -13.14 2.20 -3.46
C SER A 130 -12.82 2.18 -1.96
N LYS A 131 -13.39 1.24 -1.19
CA LYS A 131 -13.32 1.17 0.28
C LYS A 131 -12.64 -0.10 0.78
N THR A 132 -11.55 -0.52 0.13
CA THR A 132 -10.79 -1.72 0.50
C THR A 132 -10.33 -1.72 1.96
N LYS A 133 -9.96 -0.57 2.53
CA LYS A 133 -9.52 -0.46 3.92
C LYS A 133 -10.58 -0.87 4.95
N ASP A 134 -11.83 -0.45 4.73
CA ASP A 134 -12.94 -0.76 5.65
C ASP A 134 -13.23 -2.26 5.63
N ILE A 135 -13.21 -2.85 4.42
CA ILE A 135 -13.46 -4.27 4.20
C ILE A 135 -12.34 -5.13 4.77
N ASN A 136 -11.08 -4.74 4.54
CA ASN A 136 -9.90 -5.37 5.12
C ASN A 136 -9.99 -5.41 6.65
N THR A 137 -10.41 -4.31 7.28
CA THR A 137 -10.58 -4.21 8.73
C THR A 137 -11.69 -5.13 9.23
N GLN A 138 -12.82 -5.17 8.51
CA GLN A 138 -13.94 -6.05 8.89
C GLN A 138 -13.57 -7.53 8.76
N ILE A 139 -12.90 -7.93 7.68
CA ILE A 139 -12.40 -9.30 7.50
C ILE A 139 -11.41 -9.65 8.60
N LYS A 140 -10.44 -8.76 8.88
CA LYS A 140 -9.46 -8.94 9.95
C LYS A 140 -10.15 -9.20 11.29
N ASN A 141 -11.11 -8.36 11.68
CA ASN A 141 -11.76 -8.47 12.99
C ASN A 141 -12.50 -9.79 13.16
N VAL A 142 -13.22 -10.24 12.12
CA VAL A 142 -13.96 -11.51 12.18
C VAL A 142 -12.99 -12.70 12.26
N ILE A 143 -11.90 -12.70 11.50
CA ILE A 143 -10.92 -13.80 11.57
C ILE A 143 -10.22 -13.80 12.94
N ASP A 144 -9.79 -12.63 13.43
CA ASP A 144 -9.08 -12.47 14.70
C ASP A 144 -9.90 -12.98 15.89
N GLU A 145 -11.20 -12.67 15.93
CA GLU A 145 -12.14 -13.16 16.95
C GLU A 145 -12.21 -14.70 16.99
N HIS A 146 -12.18 -15.35 15.82
CA HIS A 146 -12.19 -16.82 15.76
C HIS A 146 -10.83 -17.47 16.05
N THR A 147 -9.71 -16.76 15.82
CA THR A 147 -8.36 -17.33 15.98
C THR A 147 -7.77 -17.11 17.38
N GLU A 148 -8.30 -16.16 18.15
CA GLU A 148 -7.86 -15.86 19.52
C GLU A 148 -7.91 -17.09 20.47
N PRO A 149 -8.93 -17.96 20.45
CA PRO A 149 -8.95 -19.19 21.26
C PRO A 149 -7.82 -20.17 20.95
N TRP A 150 -7.25 -20.08 19.75
CA TRP A 150 -6.11 -20.90 19.31
C TRP A 150 -4.75 -20.24 19.61
N GLY A 151 -4.74 -19.06 20.22
CA GLY A 151 -3.50 -18.35 20.52
C GLY A 151 -2.84 -17.72 19.29
N ALA A 152 -3.57 -17.59 18.17
CA ALA A 152 -3.12 -16.91 16.97
C ALA A 152 -3.80 -15.54 16.86
N GLN A 153 -3.02 -14.51 16.52
CA GLN A 153 -3.52 -13.16 16.28
C GLN A 153 -3.29 -12.77 14.83
N VAL A 154 -4.36 -12.28 14.20
CA VAL A 154 -4.29 -11.75 12.84
C VAL A 154 -3.87 -10.28 12.91
N THR A 155 -2.74 -9.96 12.28
CA THR A 155 -2.19 -8.61 12.24
C THR A 155 -2.86 -7.77 11.16
N ALA A 156 -3.01 -8.31 9.95
CA ALA A 156 -3.62 -7.63 8.83
C ALA A 156 -4.21 -8.62 7.83
N VAL A 157 -5.23 -8.18 7.09
CA VAL A 157 -5.77 -8.88 5.93
C VAL A 157 -5.88 -7.89 4.80
N GLU A 158 -5.42 -8.27 3.62
CA GLU A 158 -5.41 -7.41 2.44
C GLU A 158 -5.99 -8.16 1.26
N ILE A 159 -6.99 -7.55 0.61
CA ILE A 159 -7.44 -7.99 -0.71
C ILE A 159 -6.29 -7.76 -1.70
N LYS A 160 -5.86 -8.83 -2.36
CA LYS A 160 -4.73 -8.83 -3.30
C LYS A 160 -5.22 -8.46 -4.70
N ASP A 161 -6.19 -9.22 -5.21
CA ASP A 161 -6.70 -9.07 -6.57
C ASP A 161 -8.22 -9.23 -6.62
N ILE A 162 -8.88 -8.40 -7.43
CA ILE A 162 -10.32 -8.49 -7.75
C ILE A 162 -10.43 -8.63 -9.27
N THR A 163 -10.85 -9.81 -9.74
CA THR A 163 -11.04 -10.09 -11.16
C THR A 163 -12.52 -9.99 -11.50
N LEU A 164 -12.84 -9.19 -12.51
CA LEU A 164 -14.20 -8.99 -13.01
C LEU A 164 -14.39 -9.75 -14.33
N PRO A 165 -15.62 -10.14 -14.67
CA PRO A 165 -15.96 -10.65 -15.99
C PRO A 165 -15.68 -9.62 -17.09
N ASP A 166 -15.17 -10.07 -18.24
CA ASP A 166 -14.73 -9.21 -19.36
C ASP A 166 -15.82 -8.24 -19.87
N ASN A 167 -17.10 -8.61 -19.78
CA ASN A 167 -18.21 -7.75 -20.16
C ASN A 167 -18.35 -6.56 -19.20
N MET A 168 -18.27 -6.80 -17.90
CA MET A 168 -18.38 -5.77 -16.87
C MET A 168 -17.17 -4.86 -16.87
N GLN A 169 -15.97 -5.44 -16.98
CA GLN A 169 -14.72 -4.67 -17.03
C GLN A 169 -14.72 -3.68 -18.20
N ARG A 170 -15.17 -4.10 -19.39
CA ARG A 170 -15.28 -3.22 -20.56
C ARG A 170 -16.33 -2.13 -20.38
N ALA A 171 -17.49 -2.46 -19.83
CA ALA A 171 -18.55 -1.48 -19.57
C ALA A 171 -18.10 -0.41 -18.56
N MET A 172 -17.46 -0.83 -17.45
CA MET A 172 -16.91 0.10 -16.45
C MET A 172 -15.77 0.95 -17.02
N ALA A 173 -14.89 0.37 -17.85
CA ALA A 173 -13.83 1.13 -18.50
C ALA A 173 -14.39 2.24 -19.38
N LYS A 174 -15.44 1.94 -20.16
CA LYS A 174 -16.12 2.92 -21.02
C LYS A 174 -16.83 4.01 -20.22
N GLU A 175 -17.49 3.64 -19.12
CA GLU A 175 -18.14 4.60 -18.21
C GLU A 175 -17.11 5.51 -17.53
N ALA A 176 -16.02 4.94 -17.01
CA ALA A 176 -14.94 5.69 -16.38
C ALA A 176 -14.23 6.62 -17.35
N GLU A 177 -14.06 6.22 -18.61
CA GLU A 177 -13.51 7.08 -19.67
C GLU A 177 -14.44 8.26 -19.96
N ALA A 178 -15.74 8.02 -20.11
CA ALA A 178 -16.74 9.08 -20.33
C ALA A 178 -16.81 10.06 -19.15
N GLU A 179 -16.79 9.58 -17.91
CA GLU A 179 -16.80 10.43 -16.71
C GLU A 179 -15.48 11.22 -16.57
N ARG A 180 -14.33 10.61 -16.90
CA ARG A 180 -13.04 11.32 -16.95
C ARG A 180 -13.05 12.41 -18.01
N GLU A 181 -13.57 12.16 -19.20
CA GLU A 181 -13.66 13.15 -20.26
C GLU A 181 -14.61 14.30 -19.87
N ARG A 182 -15.76 13.97 -19.28
CA ARG A 182 -16.70 14.96 -18.74
C ARG A 182 -16.04 15.84 -17.69
N ARG A 183 -15.35 15.24 -16.70
CA ARG A 183 -14.64 15.99 -15.66
C ARG A 183 -13.52 16.85 -16.23
N ALA A 184 -12.75 16.34 -17.19
CA ALA A 184 -11.71 17.10 -17.86
C ALA A 184 -12.27 18.35 -18.55
N LYS A 185 -13.42 18.24 -19.24
CA LYS A 185 -14.10 19.39 -19.87
C LYS A 185 -14.57 20.43 -18.86
N ILE A 186 -15.13 20.00 -17.73
CA ILE A 186 -15.56 20.92 -16.66
C ILE A 186 -14.36 21.65 -16.06
N VAL A 187 -13.28 20.93 -15.75
CA VAL A 187 -12.05 21.52 -15.19
C VAL A 187 -11.41 22.48 -16.20
N ALA A 188 -11.39 22.15 -17.48
CA ALA A 188 -10.88 23.04 -18.53
C ALA A 188 -11.72 24.33 -18.65
N ALA A 189 -13.05 24.21 -18.71
CA ALA A 189 -13.94 25.36 -18.80
C ALA A 189 -13.83 26.28 -17.57
N GLU A 190 -13.72 25.69 -16.36
CA GLU A 190 -13.49 26.45 -15.12
C GLU A 190 -12.12 27.14 -15.15
N GLY A 191 -11.08 26.46 -15.64
CA GLY A 191 -9.76 27.04 -15.84
C GLY A 191 -9.76 28.21 -16.82
N GLU A 192 -10.46 28.09 -17.95
CA GLU A 192 -10.65 29.17 -18.93
C GLU A 192 -11.41 30.36 -18.35
N PHE A 193 -12.48 30.11 -17.60
CA PHE A 193 -13.25 31.15 -16.93
C PHE A 193 -12.40 31.92 -15.90
N GLN A 194 -11.64 31.20 -15.05
CA GLN A 194 -10.74 31.81 -14.08
C GLN A 194 -9.62 32.61 -14.76
N ALA A 195 -9.07 32.11 -15.86
CA ALA A 195 -8.05 32.82 -16.64
C ALA A 195 -8.62 34.10 -17.27
N ALA A 196 -9.78 34.02 -17.91
CA ALA A 196 -10.45 35.17 -18.51
C ALA A 196 -10.80 36.24 -17.47
N LYS A 197 -11.30 35.84 -16.31
CA LYS A 197 -11.59 36.74 -15.19
C LYS A 197 -10.33 37.49 -14.74
N ARG A 198 -9.23 36.78 -14.50
CA ARG A 198 -7.96 37.42 -14.08
C ARG A 198 -7.38 38.33 -15.16
N LEU A 199 -7.53 37.98 -16.44
CA LEU A 199 -7.12 38.87 -17.54
C LEU A 199 -7.97 40.14 -17.59
N GLY A 200 -9.29 40.05 -17.35
CA GLY A 200 -10.17 41.19 -17.19
C GLY A 200 -9.78 42.08 -16.02
N ASP A 201 -9.57 41.49 -14.83
CA ASP A 201 -9.12 42.22 -13.63
C ASP A 201 -7.77 42.94 -13.88
N ALA A 202 -6.85 42.27 -14.59
CA ALA A 202 -5.56 42.86 -14.97
C ALA A 202 -5.73 44.01 -15.98
N ALA A 203 -6.63 43.88 -16.96
CA ALA A 203 -6.92 44.93 -17.93
C ALA A 203 -7.53 46.17 -17.25
N ASP A 204 -8.46 45.98 -16.32
CA ASP A 204 -9.04 47.07 -15.53
C ASP A 204 -7.99 47.78 -14.67
N LEU A 205 -7.07 47.03 -14.06
CA LEU A 205 -5.97 47.60 -13.28
C LEU A 205 -5.01 48.42 -14.18
N ILE A 206 -4.68 47.88 -15.35
CA ILE A 206 -3.84 48.55 -16.34
C ILE A 206 -4.50 49.84 -16.86
N SER A 207 -5.81 49.82 -17.11
CA SER A 207 -6.59 50.98 -17.54
C SER A 207 -6.56 52.09 -16.49
N ARG A 208 -6.65 51.74 -15.20
CA ARG A 208 -6.52 52.69 -14.09
C ARG A 208 -5.11 53.27 -13.93
N HIS A 209 -4.08 52.56 -14.37
CA HIS A 209 -2.68 52.96 -14.23
C HIS A 209 -1.94 52.93 -15.58
N PRO A 210 -2.10 53.93 -16.45
CA PRO A 210 -1.56 53.89 -17.83
C PRO A 210 -0.04 53.70 -17.93
N VAL A 211 0.72 54.06 -16.88
CA VAL A 211 2.18 53.81 -16.80
C VAL A 211 2.50 52.30 -16.79
N SER A 212 1.61 51.43 -16.30
CA SER A 212 1.84 49.98 -16.28
C SER A 212 1.88 49.38 -17.69
N LEU A 213 1.14 49.93 -18.65
CA LEU A 213 1.20 49.52 -20.06
C LEU A 213 2.56 49.83 -20.68
N GLN A 214 3.12 51.01 -20.39
CA GLN A 214 4.47 51.37 -20.81
C GLN A 214 5.52 50.43 -20.20
N LEU A 215 5.45 50.16 -18.89
CA LEU A 215 6.37 49.22 -18.25
C LEU A 215 6.27 47.80 -18.83
N ARG A 216 5.05 47.31 -19.11
CA ARG A 216 4.79 46.04 -19.79
C ARG A 216 5.40 46.03 -21.18
N THR A 217 5.25 47.12 -21.96
CA THR A 217 5.85 47.23 -23.31
C THR A 217 7.37 47.19 -23.26
N LEU A 218 8.00 47.86 -22.28
CA LEU A 218 9.45 47.83 -22.08
C LEU A 218 9.93 46.43 -21.65
N GLN A 219 9.19 45.74 -20.77
CA GLN A 219 9.48 44.34 -20.43
C GLN A 219 9.40 43.42 -21.66
N THR A 220 8.35 43.51 -22.47
CA THR A 220 8.25 42.72 -23.70
C THR A 220 9.37 43.03 -24.69
N MET A 221 9.82 44.29 -24.79
CA MET A 221 10.97 44.65 -25.61
C MET A 221 12.28 44.04 -25.08
N ALA A 222 12.46 44.01 -23.76
CA ALA A 222 13.62 43.39 -23.14
C ALA A 222 13.65 41.87 -23.37
N GLU A 223 12.50 41.19 -23.25
CA GLU A 223 12.36 39.75 -23.53
C GLU A 223 12.64 39.42 -25.01
N ILE A 224 12.08 40.19 -25.94
CA ILE A 224 12.35 40.05 -27.39
C ILE A 224 13.82 40.33 -27.70
N ALA A 225 14.47 41.28 -27.02
CA ALA A 225 15.90 41.54 -27.20
C ALA A 225 16.80 40.39 -26.70
N THR A 226 16.32 39.58 -25.73
CA THR A 226 17.01 38.38 -25.26
C THR A 226 16.84 37.16 -26.17
N GLU A 227 15.68 36.98 -26.82
CA GLU A 227 15.50 35.96 -27.86
C GLU A 227 16.12 36.45 -29.17
N LYS A 228 17.24 35.85 -29.61
CA LYS A 228 18.03 36.26 -30.79
C LYS A 228 17.27 36.13 -32.14
N ASN A 229 16.21 36.91 -32.38
CA ASN A 229 15.50 36.95 -33.66
C ASN A 229 15.44 38.40 -34.19
N SER A 230 16.02 38.65 -35.36
CA SER A 230 16.46 39.99 -35.83
C SER A 230 15.38 40.84 -36.52
N THR A 231 14.11 40.46 -36.45
CA THR A 231 13.02 41.18 -37.15
C THR A 231 12.03 41.72 -36.13
N ILE A 232 12.27 42.95 -35.68
CA ILE A 232 11.37 43.69 -34.77
C ILE A 232 10.34 44.44 -35.64
N ILE A 233 9.09 43.97 -35.65
CA ILE A 233 7.98 44.66 -36.32
C ILE A 233 7.39 45.66 -35.33
N PHE A 234 7.62 46.95 -35.56
CA PHE A 234 7.06 48.00 -34.72
C PHE A 234 5.58 48.26 -35.04
N PRO A 235 4.70 48.39 -34.03
CA PRO A 235 3.33 48.87 -34.24
C PRO A 235 3.34 50.25 -34.90
N ALA A 236 2.46 50.48 -35.87
CA ALA A 236 2.43 51.68 -36.71
C ALA A 236 2.41 53.02 -35.94
N GLN A 237 1.97 53.01 -34.68
CA GLN A 237 1.91 54.17 -33.79
C GLN A 237 3.28 54.76 -33.45
N PHE A 238 4.37 53.99 -33.57
CA PHE A 238 5.75 54.45 -33.31
C PHE A 238 6.51 54.87 -34.58
N MET A 239 5.96 54.65 -35.78
CA MET A 239 6.64 55.01 -37.03
C MET A 239 6.78 56.52 -37.20
N THR A 240 5.84 57.31 -36.65
CA THR A 240 5.87 58.77 -36.69
C THR A 240 7.03 59.32 -35.85
N THR A 241 7.26 58.77 -34.67
CA THR A 241 8.34 59.18 -33.75
C THR A 241 9.72 58.81 -34.29
N VAL A 242 9.85 57.64 -34.93
CA VAL A 242 11.09 57.23 -35.59
C VAL A 242 11.41 58.12 -36.80
N GLN A 243 10.40 58.52 -37.58
CA GLN A 243 10.61 59.45 -38.70
C GLN A 243 11.01 60.86 -38.24
N GLU A 244 10.48 61.35 -37.12
CA GLU A 244 10.87 62.63 -36.52
C GLU A 244 12.30 62.60 -35.98
N ALA A 245 12.71 61.52 -35.30
CA ALA A 245 14.08 61.34 -34.82
C ALA A 245 15.09 61.25 -35.99
N LEU A 246 14.74 60.54 -37.07
CA LEU A 246 15.55 60.47 -38.29
C LEU A 246 15.68 61.82 -39.01
N LYS A 247 14.65 62.68 -38.94
CA LYS A 247 14.73 64.07 -39.45
C LYS A 247 15.65 64.92 -38.60
N MET A 248 15.62 64.80 -37.27
CA MET A 248 16.54 65.52 -36.37
C MET A 248 18.01 65.14 -36.63
N ILE A 249 18.31 63.84 -36.79
CA ILE A 249 19.68 63.36 -37.05
C ILE A 249 20.21 63.84 -38.42
N LYS A 250 19.35 63.96 -39.44
CA LYS A 250 19.75 64.48 -40.75
C LYS A 250 19.95 66.00 -40.79
N ILE A 251 19.34 66.74 -39.87
CA ILE A 251 19.53 68.21 -39.76
C ILE A 251 20.89 68.52 -39.11
N ASP A 252 21.33 67.70 -38.14
CA ASP A 252 22.61 67.89 -37.44
C ASP A 252 23.84 67.49 -38.29
N SER A 253 23.65 66.69 -39.34
CA SER A 253 24.70 66.28 -40.29
C SER A 253 25.01 67.33 -41.38
N LYS A 254 24.34 68.48 -41.40
CA LYS A 254 24.55 69.57 -42.39
C LYS A 254 25.11 70.87 -41.79
N GLY A 255 25.66 70.81 -40.57
CA GLY A 255 26.47 71.88 -39.96
C GLY A 255 27.96 71.63 -40.15
#